data_AF-A0A0L8I234-F1
#
_entry.id   AF-A0A0L8I234-F1
#
_cell.length_a   1.000
_cell.length_b   1.000
_cell.length_c   1.000
_cell.angle_alpha   90.00
_cell.angle_beta   90.00
_cell.angle_gamma   90.00
#
_symmetry.space_group_name_H-M   'P 1'
#
loop_
_entity.id
_entity.type
_entity.pdbx_description
1 polymer ?
#
loop_
_entity_poly.entity_id
_entity_poly.type
_entity_poly.pdbx_seq_one_letter_code
_entity_poly.pdbx_strand_id
1 'polypeptide(L)'
;MMHLSIPDTKEFQDKDGTGTYTAFNIHINGAFHCTVRYRQLHHLHEQLKKQFGASTLPPFPPKRLLSLSQAQLDERRISLERYIQMVSQVPEIASCSIFNSFLLNAQQESMQQIEESVNLEVYLMNDHKLTVNITSTDQTEDVLEVVIRKLQDFESPYISLKALNKDGPHCIVLRKSYWDMQYDNDLLNNRVTLSLLYTQAVNDIEQQWIIATKDQFLQLSALQQKGSKKDYLQFVRTLKYYGYMHFRPCITDYPEKKTNVLIAVGNEELNFRIQTGKDQYKEGSFKITRMRCWRITTIYADRDNCSKKDMKPQLEISFEYQLSRDKLQWINIKSDQAILISMCLEGMVDELVRKKKGKKIKKPQDRMHYTRGDYLNRDNTSPIISNQNMSRTFSEPAGLYLYSELLENDYQQSAINKAVDSVKKISDKFANVSFKASRDGQNIQSVLENNAFEEIGDDDL
;
A
#
# COMPACT_ATOMS: atom_id res chain seq x y z
N MET A 1 -3.69 -1.54 -5.92
CA MET A 1 -4.07 -0.16 -6.20
C MET A 1 -3.43 0.77 -5.17
N MET A 2 -2.97 1.95 -5.61
CA MET A 2 -2.22 2.91 -4.79
C MET A 2 -3.14 3.99 -4.22
N HIS A 3 -3.17 4.17 -2.90
CA HIS A 3 -3.82 5.33 -2.28
C HIS A 3 -2.84 6.51 -2.26
N LEU A 4 -3.01 7.45 -3.19
CA LEU A 4 -2.19 8.66 -3.28
C LEU A 4 -2.86 9.85 -2.59
N SER A 5 -2.08 10.70 -1.93
CA SER A 5 -2.54 11.99 -1.43
C SER A 5 -1.46 13.07 -1.58
N ILE A 6 -1.84 14.34 -1.50
CA ILE A 6 -0.94 15.48 -1.53
C ILE A 6 -1.23 16.38 -0.32
N PRO A 7 -0.91 15.95 0.91
CA PRO A 7 -1.39 16.63 2.13
C PRO A 7 -0.88 18.08 2.25
N ASP A 8 0.31 18.37 1.75
CA ASP A 8 0.95 19.66 1.92
C ASP A 8 1.86 20.06 0.74
N THR A 9 2.35 21.29 0.83
CA THR A 9 3.26 21.90 -0.14
C THR A 9 4.51 22.41 0.55
N LYS A 10 5.63 22.39 -0.15
CA LYS A 10 6.92 22.88 0.34
C LYS A 10 7.53 23.87 -0.65
N GLU A 11 8.02 25.00 -0.15
CA GLU A 11 8.75 25.97 -0.97
C GLU A 11 10.23 25.55 -1.10
N PHE A 12 10.75 25.72 -2.29
CA PHE A 12 12.15 25.48 -2.64
C PHE A 12 12.72 26.72 -3.33
N GLN A 13 14.02 26.95 -3.18
CA GLN A 13 14.74 27.94 -3.97
C GLN A 13 15.16 27.31 -5.31
N ASP A 14 15.11 28.08 -6.39
CA ASP A 14 15.71 27.67 -7.66
C ASP A 14 17.23 27.56 -7.50
N LYS A 15 17.83 26.60 -8.22
CA LYS A 15 19.29 26.36 -8.17
C LYS A 15 20.11 27.59 -8.58
N ASP A 16 19.55 28.43 -9.43
CA ASP A 16 20.18 29.67 -9.91
C ASP A 16 20.00 30.84 -8.93
N GLY A 17 19.30 30.63 -7.81
CA GLY A 17 19.02 31.67 -6.80
C GLY A 17 18.05 32.76 -7.26
N THR A 18 17.43 32.60 -8.44
CA THR A 18 16.63 33.62 -9.13
C THR A 18 15.18 33.72 -8.64
N GLY A 19 14.71 32.77 -7.81
CA GLY A 19 13.37 32.77 -7.27
C GLY A 19 13.07 31.57 -6.37
N THR A 20 11.82 31.48 -5.90
CA THR A 20 11.28 30.31 -5.19
C THR A 20 10.21 29.64 -6.02
N TYR A 21 10.05 28.33 -5.84
CA TYR A 21 8.95 27.57 -6.42
C TYR A 21 8.28 26.68 -5.37
N THR A 22 6.97 26.49 -5.53
CA THR A 22 6.19 25.58 -4.69
C THR A 22 6.20 24.17 -5.28
N ALA A 23 6.52 23.19 -4.44
CA ALA A 23 6.40 21.78 -4.73
C ALA A 23 5.33 21.12 -3.85
N PHE A 24 4.86 19.95 -4.28
CA PHE A 24 3.73 19.21 -3.75
C PHE A 24 4.25 17.89 -3.19
N ASN A 25 3.99 17.63 -1.91
CA ASN A 25 4.42 16.40 -1.26
C ASN A 25 3.39 15.32 -1.54
N ILE A 26 3.77 14.30 -2.30
CA ILE A 26 2.94 13.14 -2.61
C ILE A 26 3.20 12.07 -1.54
N HIS A 27 2.11 11.60 -0.94
CA HIS A 27 2.09 10.47 -0.03
C HIS A 27 1.44 9.26 -0.71
N ILE A 28 1.98 8.07 -0.44
CA ILE A 28 1.42 6.80 -0.89
C ILE A 28 1.11 5.98 0.36
N ASN A 29 -0.14 5.52 0.47
CA ASN A 29 -0.64 4.73 1.60
C ASN A 29 -0.36 5.39 2.96
N GLY A 30 -0.45 6.73 3.01
CA GLY A 30 -0.24 7.53 4.21
C GLY A 30 1.22 7.91 4.49
N ALA A 31 2.19 7.26 3.85
CA ALA A 31 3.61 7.55 4.00
C ALA A 31 4.08 8.58 2.95
N PHE A 32 4.99 9.48 3.33
CA PHE A 32 5.63 10.39 2.39
C PHE A 32 6.39 9.58 1.32
N HIS A 33 6.14 9.85 0.04
CA HIS A 33 6.79 9.19 -1.08
C HIS A 33 7.78 10.12 -1.79
N CYS A 34 7.31 11.27 -2.27
CA CYS A 34 8.13 12.21 -3.01
C CYS A 34 7.60 13.65 -2.96
N THR A 35 8.41 14.60 -3.41
CA THR A 35 8.08 16.00 -3.57
C THR A 35 8.27 16.41 -5.03
N VAL A 36 7.19 16.80 -5.71
CA VAL A 36 7.20 17.14 -7.14
C VAL A 36 6.68 18.55 -7.39
N ARG A 37 7.17 19.24 -8.43
CA ARG A 37 6.60 20.54 -8.84
C ARG A 37 5.46 20.35 -9.84
N TYR A 38 4.57 21.34 -9.93
CA TYR A 38 3.42 21.32 -10.85
C TYR A 38 3.80 20.94 -12.29
N ARG A 39 4.93 21.45 -12.79
CA ARG A 39 5.39 21.19 -14.16
C ARG A 39 5.74 19.72 -14.39
N GLN A 40 6.23 19.00 -13.38
CA GLN A 40 6.50 17.56 -13.48
C GLN A 40 5.19 16.77 -13.59
N LEU A 41 4.19 17.09 -12.76
CA LEU A 41 2.85 16.48 -12.87
C LEU A 41 2.17 16.81 -14.21
N HIS A 42 2.34 18.02 -14.73
CA HIS A 42 1.85 18.39 -16.06
C HIS A 42 2.59 17.64 -17.17
N HIS A 43 3.89 17.39 -17.03
CA HIS A 43 4.63 16.59 -18.00
C HIS A 43 4.15 15.15 -18.03
N LEU A 44 3.96 14.54 -16.84
CA LEU A 44 3.31 13.24 -16.70
C LEU A 44 1.94 13.22 -17.38
N HIS A 45 1.10 14.23 -17.16
CA HIS A 45 -0.21 14.34 -17.83
C HIS A 45 -0.09 14.30 -19.36
N GLU A 46 0.80 15.10 -19.95
CA GLU A 46 0.98 15.12 -21.40
C GLU A 46 1.49 13.78 -21.96
N GLN A 47 2.39 13.10 -21.23
CA GLN A 47 2.86 11.77 -21.60
C GLN A 47 1.74 10.73 -21.55
N LEU A 48 0.96 10.71 -20.46
CA LEU A 48 -0.19 9.82 -20.34
C LEU A 48 -1.25 10.14 -21.41
N LYS A 49 -1.49 11.41 -21.70
CA LYS A 49 -2.47 11.85 -22.71
C LYS A 49 -2.07 11.42 -24.11
N LYS A 50 -0.77 11.45 -24.42
CA LYS A 50 -0.22 10.96 -25.67
C LYS A 50 -0.39 9.44 -25.82
N GLN A 51 -0.26 8.68 -24.73
CA GLN A 51 -0.35 7.23 -24.76
C GLN A 51 -1.79 6.70 -24.73
N PHE A 52 -2.65 7.24 -23.86
CA PHE A 52 -3.98 6.70 -23.56
C PHE A 52 -5.12 7.55 -24.14
N GLY A 53 -4.80 8.71 -24.75
CA GLY A 53 -5.78 9.65 -25.26
C GLY A 53 -6.39 10.55 -24.18
N ALA A 54 -6.94 11.68 -24.61
CA ALA A 54 -7.50 12.69 -23.70
C ALA A 54 -8.81 12.24 -23.02
N SER A 55 -9.57 11.34 -23.65
CA SER A 55 -10.84 10.81 -23.13
C SER A 55 -10.68 9.89 -21.92
N THR A 56 -9.49 9.29 -21.76
CA THR A 56 -9.19 8.32 -20.71
C THR A 56 -8.66 9.00 -19.43
N LEU A 57 -8.31 10.28 -19.53
CA LEU A 57 -7.71 11.02 -18.42
C LEU A 57 -8.68 11.99 -17.78
N PRO A 58 -8.64 12.15 -16.44
CA PRO A 58 -9.34 13.23 -15.77
C PRO A 58 -8.78 14.60 -16.19
N PRO A 59 -9.58 15.67 -16.04
CA PRO A 59 -9.12 17.01 -16.38
C PRO A 59 -7.91 17.41 -15.54
N PHE A 60 -6.85 17.86 -16.20
CA PHE A 60 -5.66 18.37 -15.52
C PHE A 60 -5.85 19.83 -15.10
N PRO A 61 -5.44 20.23 -13.88
CA PRO A 61 -5.54 21.62 -13.44
C PRO A 61 -4.77 22.55 -14.38
N PRO A 62 -5.32 23.67 -14.86
CA PRO A 62 -4.67 24.50 -15.87
C PRO A 62 -3.52 25.34 -15.31
N LYS A 63 -2.56 25.67 -16.20
CA LYS A 63 -1.52 26.67 -15.92
C LYS A 63 -2.19 28.04 -15.76
N ARG A 64 -1.71 28.82 -14.79
CA ARG A 64 -2.10 30.24 -14.63
C ARG A 64 -0.88 31.08 -14.98
N LEU A 65 -1.12 32.22 -15.65
CA LEU A 65 -0.08 33.10 -16.20
C LEU A 65 0.50 34.08 -15.16
N LEU A 66 -0.09 34.14 -13.96
CA LEU A 66 0.34 35.00 -12.84
C LEU A 66 0.74 34.15 -11.64
N SER A 67 1.50 34.73 -10.71
CA SER A 67 1.79 34.12 -9.41
C SER A 67 0.49 33.78 -8.68
N LEU A 68 0.44 32.61 -8.07
CA LEU A 68 -0.74 32.16 -7.36
C LEU A 68 -0.81 32.79 -5.97
N SER A 69 -2.00 33.21 -5.55
CA SER A 69 -2.25 33.47 -4.13
C SER A 69 -2.28 32.15 -3.33
N GLN A 70 -2.13 32.21 -2.01
CA GLN A 70 -2.18 31.01 -1.15
C GLN A 70 -3.47 30.20 -1.35
N ALA A 71 -4.62 30.87 -1.45
CA ALA A 71 -5.89 30.19 -1.69
C ALA A 71 -5.92 29.46 -3.05
N GLN A 72 -5.30 30.04 -4.08
CA GLN A 72 -5.20 29.43 -5.40
C GLN A 72 -4.16 28.29 -5.44
N LEU A 73 -3.12 28.35 -4.61
CA LEU A 73 -2.18 27.24 -4.40
C LEU A 73 -2.88 26.06 -3.72
N ASP A 74 -3.69 26.32 -2.70
CA ASP A 74 -4.45 25.28 -1.99
C ASP A 74 -5.49 24.62 -2.92
N GLU A 75 -6.21 25.40 -3.73
CA GLU A 75 -7.10 24.89 -4.77
C GLU A 75 -6.36 24.01 -5.78
N ARG A 76 -5.17 24.44 -6.21
CA ARG A 76 -4.34 23.67 -7.13
C ARG A 76 -3.84 22.37 -6.50
N ARG A 77 -3.43 22.39 -5.24
CA ARG A 77 -3.04 21.18 -4.48
C ARG A 77 -4.18 20.17 -4.46
N ILE A 78 -5.38 20.59 -4.07
CA ILE A 78 -6.57 19.73 -4.02
C ILE A 78 -6.90 19.17 -5.41
N SER A 79 -6.78 19.99 -6.45
CA SER A 79 -7.07 19.56 -7.82
C SER A 79 -6.04 18.57 -8.35
N LEU A 80 -4.76 18.74 -8.01
CA LEU A 80 -3.68 17.80 -8.34
C LEU A 80 -3.82 16.49 -7.57
N GLU A 81 -4.23 16.54 -6.30
CA GLU A 81 -4.51 15.36 -5.48
C GLU A 81 -5.63 14.53 -6.10
N ARG A 82 -6.76 15.17 -6.44
CA ARG A 82 -7.86 14.49 -7.15
C ARG A 82 -7.40 13.90 -8.48
N TYR A 83 -6.62 14.65 -9.25
CA TYR A 83 -6.10 14.19 -10.53
C TYR A 83 -5.27 12.91 -10.35
N ILE A 84 -4.27 12.91 -9.46
CA ILE A 84 -3.36 11.77 -9.29
C ILE A 84 -4.08 10.56 -8.67
N GLN A 85 -5.06 10.78 -7.80
CA GLN A 85 -5.92 9.72 -7.28
C GLN A 85 -6.72 9.07 -8.41
N MET A 86 -7.46 9.84 -9.21
CA MET A 86 -8.25 9.30 -10.31
C MET A 86 -7.39 8.56 -11.35
N VAL A 87 -6.21 9.10 -11.68
CA VAL A 87 -5.26 8.44 -12.59
C VAL A 87 -4.78 7.10 -12.03
N SER A 88 -4.52 7.00 -10.72
CA SER A 88 -4.07 5.76 -10.10
C SER A 88 -5.16 4.70 -9.93
N GLN A 89 -6.44 5.07 -10.11
CA GLN A 89 -7.55 4.12 -10.10
C GLN A 89 -7.73 3.44 -11.47
N VAL A 90 -7.18 3.99 -12.56
CA VAL A 90 -7.31 3.41 -13.91
C VAL A 90 -6.30 2.27 -14.06
N PRO A 91 -6.73 0.99 -14.19
CA PRO A 91 -5.81 -0.14 -14.14
C PRO A 91 -4.71 -0.10 -15.22
N GLU A 92 -5.03 0.33 -16.45
CA GLU A 92 -4.01 0.42 -17.51
C GLU A 92 -2.96 1.50 -17.22
N ILE A 93 -3.32 2.57 -16.52
CA ILE A 93 -2.39 3.67 -16.21
C ILE A 93 -1.60 3.34 -14.94
N ALA A 94 -2.25 2.82 -13.89
CA ALA A 94 -1.60 2.43 -12.65
C ALA A 94 -0.52 1.35 -12.84
N SER A 95 -0.67 0.52 -13.87
CA SER A 95 0.32 -0.50 -14.25
C SER A 95 1.27 -0.08 -15.36
N CYS A 96 1.13 1.14 -15.90
CA CYS A 96 1.96 1.59 -17.02
C CYS A 96 3.35 2.07 -16.56
N SER A 97 4.32 1.93 -17.47
CA SER A 97 5.70 2.34 -17.24
C SER A 97 5.84 3.84 -17.05
N ILE A 98 5.05 4.67 -17.74
CA ILE A 98 5.13 6.13 -17.62
C ILE A 98 4.80 6.58 -16.20
N PHE A 99 3.70 6.07 -15.62
CA PHE A 99 3.25 6.45 -14.28
C PHE A 99 4.18 5.93 -13.19
N ASN A 100 4.57 4.66 -13.27
CA ASN A 100 5.44 4.04 -12.27
C ASN A 100 6.87 4.61 -12.29
N SER A 101 7.43 4.84 -13.48
CA SER A 101 8.74 5.49 -13.61
C SER A 101 8.71 6.91 -13.10
N PHE A 102 7.63 7.67 -13.32
CA PHE A 102 7.48 8.99 -12.73
C PHE A 102 7.57 8.95 -11.20
N LEU A 103 6.82 8.05 -10.56
CA LEU A 103 6.80 7.95 -9.09
C LEU A 103 8.15 7.52 -8.52
N LEU A 104 8.84 6.57 -9.16
CA LEU A 104 10.16 6.11 -8.74
C LEU A 104 11.21 7.22 -8.84
N ASN A 105 11.31 7.87 -9.99
CA ASN A 105 12.33 8.90 -10.17
C ASN A 105 12.05 10.13 -9.28
N ALA A 106 10.78 10.48 -9.07
CA ALA A 106 10.40 11.52 -8.11
C ALA A 106 10.81 11.17 -6.67
N GLN A 107 10.69 9.89 -6.29
CA GLN A 107 11.16 9.40 -4.99
C GLN A 107 12.68 9.56 -4.85
N GLN A 108 13.44 9.08 -5.84
CA GLN A 108 14.90 9.16 -5.86
C GLN A 108 15.39 10.61 -5.74
N GLU A 109 14.79 11.49 -6.54
CA GLU A 109 15.11 12.92 -6.54
C GLU A 109 14.84 13.59 -5.19
N SER A 110 13.69 13.29 -4.57
CA SER A 110 13.28 13.91 -3.32
C SER A 110 14.15 13.51 -2.13
N MET A 111 14.83 12.36 -2.24
CA MET A 111 15.70 11.83 -1.18
C MET A 111 17.18 12.11 -1.42
N GLN A 112 17.53 12.79 -2.52
CA GLN A 112 18.91 13.17 -2.87
C GLN A 112 19.92 12.00 -2.77
N GLN A 113 19.50 10.77 -3.04
CA GLN A 113 20.37 9.60 -2.90
C GLN A 113 21.25 9.45 -4.14
N ILE A 114 22.55 9.27 -3.92
CA ILE A 114 23.51 8.86 -4.95
C ILE A 114 23.41 7.34 -5.07
N GLU A 115 23.38 6.81 -6.29
CA GLU A 115 23.35 5.36 -6.55
C GLU A 115 24.60 4.68 -5.97
N GLU A 116 24.46 4.08 -4.79
CA GLU A 116 25.51 3.32 -4.11
C GLU A 116 25.09 1.88 -3.82
N SER A 117 26.07 0.98 -3.74
CA SER A 117 25.89 -0.41 -3.32
C SER A 117 25.77 -0.46 -1.80
N VAL A 118 24.68 -1.03 -1.28
CA VAL A 118 24.37 -1.13 0.15
C VAL A 118 24.03 -2.56 0.54
N ASN A 119 24.35 -2.90 1.80
CA ASN A 119 23.95 -4.16 2.41
C ASN A 119 22.61 -3.95 3.10
N LEU A 120 21.55 -4.56 2.58
CA LEU A 120 20.23 -4.52 3.17
C LEU A 120 20.01 -5.76 4.04
N GLU A 121 19.66 -5.54 5.31
CA GLU A 121 19.28 -6.62 6.22
C GLU A 121 17.79 -6.93 6.04
N VAL A 122 17.50 -8.13 5.58
CA VAL A 122 16.17 -8.70 5.40
C VAL A 122 15.98 -9.79 6.42
N TYR A 123 14.85 -9.82 7.10
CA TYR A 123 14.55 -10.84 8.09
C TYR A 123 13.63 -11.90 7.49
N LEU A 124 13.83 -13.16 7.81
CA LEU A 124 12.82 -14.19 7.60
C LEU A 124 11.82 -14.15 8.77
N MET A 125 10.67 -14.82 8.63
CA MET A 125 9.64 -14.89 9.68
C MET A 125 10.10 -15.55 10.98
N ASN A 126 11.29 -16.15 11.02
CA ASN A 126 11.91 -16.73 12.22
C ASN A 126 13.06 -15.86 12.75
N ASP A 127 13.04 -14.55 12.46
CA ASP A 127 14.07 -13.57 12.79
C ASP A 127 15.48 -13.86 12.22
N HIS A 128 15.58 -14.82 11.30
CA HIS A 128 16.85 -15.11 10.63
C HIS A 128 17.18 -13.98 9.66
N LYS A 129 18.36 -13.39 9.86
CA LYS A 129 18.87 -12.29 9.05
C LYS A 129 19.53 -12.76 7.76
N LEU A 130 19.03 -12.27 6.63
CA LEU A 130 19.61 -12.35 5.30
C LEU A 130 20.17 -10.98 4.92
N THR A 131 21.48 -10.89 4.73
CA THR A 131 22.10 -9.68 4.16
C THR A 131 22.10 -9.79 2.65
N VAL A 132 21.42 -8.87 1.96
CA VAL A 132 21.35 -8.81 0.51
C VAL A 132 22.12 -7.59 0.03
N ASN A 133 23.02 -7.78 -0.93
CA ASN A 133 23.74 -6.68 -1.56
C ASN A 133 22.85 -6.10 -2.67
N ILE A 134 22.40 -4.88 -2.47
CA ILE A 134 21.52 -4.16 -3.42
C ILE A 134 22.12 -2.82 -3.78
N THR A 135 21.60 -2.20 -4.82
CA THR A 135 21.79 -0.77 -5.07
C THR A 135 20.73 -0.01 -4.27
N SER A 136 21.09 1.14 -3.70
CA SER A 136 20.17 2.05 -2.97
C SER A 136 18.93 2.48 -3.77
N THR A 137 18.93 2.28 -5.09
CA THR A 137 17.81 2.56 -6.01
C THR A 137 17.06 1.31 -6.48
N ASP A 138 17.47 0.11 -6.06
CA ASP A 138 16.83 -1.16 -6.45
C ASP A 138 15.35 -1.16 -6.04
N GLN A 139 14.50 -1.76 -6.86
CA GLN A 139 13.05 -1.74 -6.70
C GLN A 139 12.60 -2.81 -5.71
N THR A 140 11.32 -2.76 -5.33
CA THR A 140 10.74 -3.61 -4.30
C THR A 140 10.77 -5.05 -4.71
N GLU A 141 10.65 -5.29 -6.00
CA GLU A 141 10.71 -6.63 -6.58
C GLU A 141 12.05 -7.34 -6.36
N ASP A 142 13.12 -6.63 -5.97
CA ASP A 142 14.44 -7.20 -5.70
C ASP A 142 14.64 -7.66 -4.25
N VAL A 143 13.76 -7.25 -3.32
CA VAL A 143 13.86 -7.57 -1.88
C VAL A 143 12.47 -7.54 -1.21
N LEU A 144 11.81 -8.69 -0.99
CA LEU A 144 10.41 -8.75 -0.46
C LEU A 144 10.31 -9.44 0.91
N GLU A 145 9.73 -8.76 1.92
CA GLU A 145 8.38 -8.60 2.57
C GLU A 145 7.99 -9.28 3.95
N VAL A 146 7.73 -8.54 5.07
CA VAL A 146 6.54 -8.62 6.02
C VAL A 146 6.34 -7.26 6.69
N VAL A 147 5.09 -7.00 7.10
CA VAL A 147 4.25 -5.86 6.70
C VAL A 147 3.73 -5.09 7.91
N ILE A 148 4.11 -3.81 8.00
CA ILE A 148 3.20 -2.73 8.45
C ILE A 148 2.42 -2.21 7.24
N ARG A 149 3.05 -2.18 6.07
CA ARG A 149 2.43 -2.03 4.74
C ARG A 149 3.17 -2.91 3.74
N LYS A 150 2.46 -3.38 2.72
CA LYS A 150 3.09 -4.10 1.61
C LYS A 150 3.72 -3.08 0.67
N LEU A 151 5.01 -3.23 0.41
CA LEU A 151 5.73 -2.41 -0.56
C LEU A 151 5.14 -2.68 -1.96
N GLN A 152 5.00 -1.63 -2.75
CA GLN A 152 4.53 -1.71 -4.14
C GLN A 152 5.69 -1.97 -5.08
N ASP A 153 5.40 -2.61 -6.22
CA ASP A 153 6.39 -3.02 -7.22
C ASP A 153 7.35 -1.87 -7.64
N PHE A 154 6.87 -0.62 -7.67
CA PHE A 154 7.66 0.55 -8.07
C PHE A 154 8.50 1.19 -6.95
N GLU A 155 8.34 0.80 -5.70
CA GLU A 155 9.04 1.42 -4.57
C GLU A 155 10.45 0.85 -4.42
N SER A 156 11.41 1.57 -3.85
CA SER A 156 12.67 0.95 -3.42
C SER A 156 12.60 0.49 -1.96
N PRO A 157 12.97 -0.76 -1.60
CA PRO A 157 12.94 -1.26 -0.22
C PRO A 157 13.86 -0.49 0.71
N TYR A 158 15.09 -0.21 0.27
CA TYR A 158 16.07 0.53 1.05
C TYR A 158 15.57 1.94 1.37
N ILE A 159 15.08 2.64 0.34
CA ILE A 159 14.57 4.01 0.47
C ILE A 159 13.32 4.03 1.37
N SER A 160 12.40 3.09 1.14
CA SER A 160 11.18 2.96 1.95
C SER A 160 11.48 2.67 3.41
N LEU A 161 12.43 1.75 3.67
CA LEU A 161 12.87 1.40 5.01
C LEU A 161 13.56 2.58 5.70
N LYS A 162 14.47 3.27 5.01
CA LYS A 162 15.18 4.45 5.54
C LYS A 162 14.22 5.60 5.85
N ALA A 163 13.18 5.79 5.03
CA ALA A 163 12.16 6.80 5.28
C ALA A 163 11.32 6.47 6.52
N LEU A 164 10.88 5.21 6.67
CA LEU A 164 10.11 4.75 7.83
C LEU A 164 10.95 4.71 9.11
N ASN A 165 12.24 4.40 9.01
CA ASN A 165 13.15 4.34 10.15
C ASN A 165 13.39 5.68 10.86
N LYS A 166 12.93 6.78 10.27
CA LYS A 166 12.94 8.10 10.91
C LYS A 166 11.95 8.20 12.07
N ASP A 167 10.85 7.44 12.02
CA ASP A 167 9.75 7.51 12.97
C ASP A 167 9.71 6.30 13.95
N GLY A 168 10.68 5.38 13.84
CA GLY A 168 10.82 4.20 14.71
C GLY A 168 11.54 3.05 14.00
N PRO A 169 11.96 1.98 14.71
CA PRO A 169 12.63 0.85 14.08
C PRO A 169 11.65 0.02 13.25
N HIS A 170 11.93 -0.12 11.95
CA HIS A 170 11.24 -0.98 11.01
C HIS A 170 12.24 -1.95 10.37
N CYS A 171 11.73 -3.06 9.85
CA CYS A 171 12.52 -4.03 9.09
C CYS A 171 11.73 -4.50 7.87
N ILE A 172 12.44 -5.08 6.90
CA ILE A 172 11.85 -5.81 5.78
C ILE A 172 11.92 -7.29 6.14
N VAL A 173 10.78 -7.97 6.10
CA VAL A 173 10.73 -9.43 6.36
C VAL A 173 10.58 -10.20 5.03
N LEU A 174 10.25 -11.50 4.86
CA LEU A 174 9.84 -12.13 3.56
C LEU A 174 8.61 -13.05 3.75
N ARG A 175 7.60 -12.98 2.86
CA ARG A 175 6.34 -13.76 2.93
C ARG A 175 5.78 -14.11 1.56
N LYS A 176 5.08 -15.24 1.48
CA LYS A 176 4.34 -15.65 0.29
C LYS A 176 3.24 -14.63 -0.05
N SER A 177 3.08 -14.32 -1.34
CA SER A 177 2.19 -13.26 -1.83
C SER A 177 1.08 -13.76 -2.77
N TYR A 178 0.75 -15.05 -2.70
CA TYR A 178 -0.38 -15.70 -3.40
C TYR A 178 -1.40 -16.23 -2.39
N TRP A 179 -2.66 -16.37 -2.82
CA TRP A 179 -3.77 -16.70 -1.92
C TRP A 179 -4.21 -18.17 -2.04
N ASP A 180 -4.22 -18.72 -3.26
CA ASP A 180 -4.61 -20.09 -3.52
C ASP A 180 -3.53 -21.08 -3.06
N MET A 181 -3.92 -21.97 -2.15
CA MET A 181 -3.06 -23.03 -1.63
C MET A 181 -2.64 -24.07 -2.68
N GLN A 182 -3.31 -24.13 -3.84
CA GLN A 182 -2.92 -25.02 -4.93
C GLN A 182 -1.52 -24.68 -5.46
N TYR A 183 -1.13 -23.40 -5.41
CA TYR A 183 0.21 -22.96 -5.79
C TYR A 183 1.31 -23.51 -4.88
N ASP A 184 1.00 -23.94 -3.64
CA ASP A 184 1.97 -24.61 -2.80
C ASP A 184 2.49 -25.90 -3.49
N ASN A 185 1.64 -26.62 -4.22
CA ASN A 185 2.03 -27.89 -4.86
C ASN A 185 3.19 -27.71 -5.85
N ASP A 186 3.21 -26.59 -6.57
CA ASP A 186 4.28 -26.25 -7.52
C ASP A 186 5.59 -25.89 -6.80
N LEU A 187 5.47 -25.38 -5.56
CA LEU A 187 6.58 -24.86 -4.76
C LEU A 187 7.18 -25.88 -3.79
N LEU A 188 6.44 -26.91 -3.39
CA LEU A 188 6.91 -27.93 -2.44
C LEU A 188 8.07 -28.80 -2.97
N ASN A 189 8.27 -28.84 -4.30
CA ASN A 189 9.34 -29.63 -4.92
C ASN A 189 10.69 -28.89 -4.97
N ASN A 190 10.70 -27.57 -4.81
CA ASN A 190 11.92 -26.79 -4.75
C ASN A 190 12.36 -26.62 -3.29
N ARG A 191 13.63 -26.92 -3.00
CA ARG A 191 14.18 -26.93 -1.63
C ARG A 191 14.11 -25.56 -0.94
N VAL A 192 14.34 -24.49 -1.69
CA VAL A 192 14.35 -23.10 -1.16
C VAL A 192 12.92 -22.69 -0.81
N THR A 193 11.99 -22.84 -1.74
CA THR A 193 10.58 -22.50 -1.53
C THR A 193 9.94 -23.38 -0.47
N LEU A 194 10.28 -24.67 -0.41
CA LEU A 194 9.90 -25.57 0.68
C LEU A 194 10.36 -25.02 2.03
N SER A 195 11.61 -24.55 2.12
CA SER A 195 12.14 -24.00 3.37
C SER A 195 11.48 -22.69 3.75
N LEU A 196 11.21 -21.80 2.79
CA LEU A 196 10.54 -20.52 3.03
C LEU A 196 9.10 -20.72 3.50
N LEU A 197 8.34 -21.59 2.82
CA LEU A 197 6.96 -21.91 3.22
C LEU A 197 6.91 -22.59 4.59
N TYR A 198 7.88 -23.48 4.88
CA TYR A 198 7.99 -24.11 6.18
C TYR A 198 8.26 -23.08 7.29
N THR A 199 9.24 -22.19 7.09
CA THR A 199 9.56 -21.13 8.06
C THR A 199 8.34 -20.23 8.32
N GLN A 200 7.62 -19.85 7.28
CA GLN A 200 6.39 -19.07 7.43
C GLN A 200 5.30 -19.85 8.18
N ALA A 201 5.07 -21.11 7.85
CA ALA A 201 4.02 -21.92 8.48
C ALA A 201 4.29 -22.16 9.98
N VAL A 202 5.55 -22.36 10.36
CA VAL A 202 5.95 -22.48 11.77
C VAL A 202 5.65 -21.18 12.51
N ASN A 203 6.07 -20.03 11.97
CA ASN A 203 5.74 -18.74 12.58
C ASN A 203 4.23 -18.51 12.68
N ASP A 204 3.46 -18.80 11.62
CA ASP A 204 2.01 -18.60 11.61
C ASP A 204 1.30 -19.50 12.65
N ILE A 205 1.86 -20.66 13.00
CA ILE A 205 1.42 -21.52 14.11
C ILE A 205 1.79 -20.91 15.46
N GLU A 206 3.02 -20.44 15.64
CA GLU A 206 3.50 -19.82 16.88
C GLU A 206 2.74 -18.54 17.23
N GLN A 207 2.40 -17.73 16.22
CA GLN A 207 1.58 -16.52 16.35
C GLN A 207 0.08 -16.81 16.52
N GLN A 208 -0.33 -18.09 16.54
CA GLN A 208 -1.73 -18.52 16.62
C GLN A 208 -2.61 -17.98 15.48
N TRP A 209 -2.03 -17.73 14.31
CA TRP A 209 -2.77 -17.38 13.11
C TRP A 209 -3.45 -18.63 12.55
N ILE A 210 -2.71 -19.74 12.53
CA ILE A 210 -3.26 -21.05 12.20
C ILE A 210 -3.79 -21.71 13.47
N ILE A 211 -5.03 -22.18 13.41
CA ILE A 211 -5.72 -22.76 14.57
C ILE A 211 -5.58 -24.28 14.54
N ALA A 212 -4.99 -24.82 15.60
CA ALA A 212 -4.75 -26.24 15.77
C ALA A 212 -5.21 -26.72 17.16
N THR A 213 -5.64 -27.99 17.26
CA THR A 213 -5.92 -28.64 18.55
C THR A 213 -4.62 -29.06 19.24
N LYS A 214 -4.69 -29.38 20.53
CA LYS A 214 -3.53 -29.86 21.30
C LYS A 214 -2.84 -31.07 20.65
N ASP A 215 -3.61 -32.01 20.12
CA ASP A 215 -3.08 -33.20 19.46
C ASP A 215 -2.41 -32.85 18.12
N GLN A 216 -2.99 -31.92 17.37
CA GLN A 216 -2.40 -31.40 16.13
C GLN A 216 -1.08 -30.68 16.40
N PHE A 217 -0.98 -29.90 17.49
CA PHE A 217 0.27 -29.29 17.93
C PHE A 217 1.35 -30.34 18.25
N LEU A 218 1.00 -31.40 18.98
CA LEU A 218 1.93 -32.49 19.28
C LEU A 218 2.46 -33.16 18.00
N GLN A 219 1.59 -33.39 17.02
CA GLN A 219 1.98 -33.93 15.72
C GLN A 219 2.90 -32.98 14.96
N LEU A 220 2.61 -31.68 14.92
CA LEU A 220 3.47 -30.66 14.30
C LEU A 220 4.85 -30.63 14.97
N SER A 221 4.91 -30.68 16.31
CA SER A 221 6.16 -30.73 17.07
C SER A 221 6.98 -31.98 16.75
N ALA A 222 6.35 -33.15 16.63
CA ALA A 222 7.03 -34.38 16.23
C ALA A 222 7.61 -34.29 14.81
N LEU A 223 6.86 -33.70 13.86
CA LEU A 223 7.32 -33.48 12.48
C LEU A 223 8.50 -32.49 12.41
N GLN A 224 8.47 -31.46 13.25
CA GLN A 224 9.56 -30.48 13.41
C GLN A 224 10.82 -31.13 13.98
N GLN A 225 10.71 -31.96 15.03
CA GLN A 225 11.83 -32.72 15.59
C GLN A 225 12.46 -33.70 14.57
N LYS A 226 11.62 -34.31 13.72
CA LYS A 226 12.08 -35.19 12.64
C LYS A 226 12.70 -34.42 11.46
N GLY A 227 12.60 -33.09 11.43
CA GLY A 227 13.06 -32.24 10.31
C GLY A 227 12.29 -32.48 9.01
N SER A 228 11.11 -33.10 9.07
CA SER A 228 10.33 -33.50 7.90
C SER A 228 9.47 -32.34 7.39
N LYS A 229 10.12 -31.33 6.80
CA LYS A 229 9.48 -30.07 6.35
C LYS A 229 8.29 -30.28 5.40
N LYS A 230 8.40 -31.25 4.48
CA LYS A 230 7.35 -31.54 3.50
C LYS A 230 6.11 -32.12 4.17
N ASP A 231 6.27 -33.10 5.04
CA ASP A 231 5.18 -33.72 5.80
C ASP A 231 4.53 -32.70 6.75
N TYR A 232 5.34 -31.83 7.39
CA TYR A 232 4.85 -30.70 8.18
C TYR A 232 3.94 -29.79 7.35
N LEU A 233 4.38 -29.40 6.15
CA LEU A 233 3.60 -28.54 5.26
C LEU A 233 2.35 -29.24 4.72
N GLN A 234 2.41 -30.55 4.44
CA GLN A 234 1.22 -31.31 4.04
C GLN A 234 0.18 -31.35 5.15
N PHE A 235 0.61 -31.50 6.41
CA PHE A 235 -0.29 -31.51 7.55
C PHE A 235 -0.84 -30.12 7.86
N VAL A 236 0.00 -29.09 7.95
CA VAL A 236 -0.42 -27.73 8.32
C VAL A 236 -1.42 -27.12 7.31
N ARG A 237 -1.35 -27.52 6.03
CA ARG A 237 -2.32 -27.12 4.99
C ARG A 237 -3.74 -27.58 5.27
N THR A 238 -3.92 -28.61 6.10
CA THR A 238 -5.24 -29.11 6.51
C THR A 238 -5.85 -28.31 7.67
N LEU A 239 -5.06 -27.44 8.30
CA LEU A 239 -5.47 -26.72 9.50
C LEU A 239 -6.23 -25.44 9.15
N LYS A 240 -7.09 -25.02 10.08
CA LYS A 240 -7.94 -23.85 9.89
C LYS A 240 -7.06 -22.59 9.86
N TYR A 241 -7.39 -21.70 8.92
CA TYR A 241 -6.68 -20.45 8.66
C TYR A 241 -5.27 -20.59 8.09
N TYR A 242 -4.86 -21.77 7.61
CA TYR A 242 -3.66 -21.86 6.78
C TYR A 242 -3.78 -20.98 5.53
N GLY A 243 -2.78 -20.12 5.29
CA GLY A 243 -2.77 -19.19 4.16
C GLY A 243 -3.53 -17.88 4.38
N TYR A 244 -4.08 -17.65 5.58
CA TYR A 244 -4.75 -16.39 5.91
C TYR A 244 -3.75 -15.35 6.43
N MET A 245 -4.09 -14.08 6.23
CA MET A 245 -3.43 -12.94 6.85
C MET A 245 -4.30 -12.44 8.01
N HIS A 246 -3.71 -12.29 9.20
CA HIS A 246 -4.43 -11.83 10.39
C HIS A 246 -4.08 -10.38 10.69
N PHE A 247 -5.06 -9.67 11.24
CA PHE A 247 -4.97 -8.25 11.57
C PHE A 247 -5.13 -8.05 13.08
N ARG A 248 -4.64 -6.89 13.56
CA ARG A 248 -4.80 -6.48 14.95
C ARG A 248 -6.28 -6.34 15.31
N PRO A 249 -6.63 -6.52 16.61
CA PRO A 249 -7.98 -6.28 17.08
C PRO A 249 -8.48 -4.91 16.64
N CYS A 250 -9.68 -4.88 16.06
CA CYS A 250 -10.29 -3.68 15.52
C CYS A 250 -11.79 -3.65 15.83
N ILE A 251 -12.47 -2.57 15.42
CA ILE A 251 -13.87 -2.34 15.74
C ILE A 251 -14.69 -2.35 14.47
N THR A 252 -15.83 -3.04 14.49
CA THR A 252 -16.79 -3.06 13.38
C THR A 252 -18.19 -2.70 13.87
N ASP A 253 -19.08 -2.38 12.93
CA ASP A 253 -20.51 -2.17 13.19
C ASP A 253 -21.38 -3.41 12.94
N TYR A 254 -20.76 -4.56 12.66
CA TYR A 254 -21.45 -5.83 12.43
C TYR A 254 -20.97 -6.94 13.39
N PRO A 255 -21.87 -7.78 13.95
CA PRO A 255 -23.32 -7.76 13.79
C PRO A 255 -24.00 -6.61 14.54
N GLU A 256 -23.31 -6.02 15.52
CA GLU A 256 -23.78 -4.89 16.31
C GLU A 256 -22.77 -3.73 16.29
N LYS A 257 -23.24 -2.51 16.56
CA LYS A 257 -22.38 -1.33 16.60
C LYS A 257 -21.28 -1.48 17.66
N LYS A 258 -20.05 -1.08 17.30
CA LYS A 258 -18.86 -1.10 18.17
C LYS A 258 -18.46 -2.52 18.63
N THR A 259 -18.67 -3.52 17.79
CA THR A 259 -18.21 -4.89 18.04
C THR A 259 -16.69 -4.98 17.90
N ASN A 260 -16.01 -5.53 18.90
CA ASN A 260 -14.59 -5.86 18.81
C ASN A 260 -14.42 -7.15 18.00
N VAL A 261 -13.52 -7.12 17.01
CA VAL A 261 -13.34 -8.21 16.06
C VAL A 261 -11.87 -8.43 15.73
N LEU A 262 -11.49 -9.70 15.60
CA LEU A 262 -10.27 -10.11 14.94
C LEU A 262 -10.59 -10.43 13.48
N ILE A 263 -9.81 -9.88 12.55
CA ILE A 263 -10.01 -10.09 11.12
C ILE A 263 -8.94 -11.05 10.60
N ALA A 264 -9.39 -12.01 9.79
CA ALA A 264 -8.53 -12.88 9.00
C ALA A 264 -8.97 -12.85 7.54
N VAL A 265 -8.04 -12.68 6.61
CA VAL A 265 -8.31 -12.54 5.18
C VAL A 265 -7.55 -13.62 4.41
N GLY A 266 -8.24 -14.40 3.58
CA GLY A 266 -7.65 -15.49 2.80
C GLY A 266 -8.71 -16.43 2.24
N ASN A 267 -8.32 -17.33 1.33
CA ASN A 267 -9.23 -18.34 0.75
C ASN A 267 -10.54 -17.75 0.20
N GLU A 268 -10.42 -16.62 -0.52
CA GLU A 268 -11.54 -15.91 -1.16
C GLU A 268 -12.60 -15.38 -0.17
N GLU A 269 -12.23 -15.20 1.10
CA GLU A 269 -13.11 -14.68 2.13
C GLU A 269 -12.40 -13.74 3.12
N LEU A 270 -13.21 -12.86 3.72
CA LEU A 270 -12.87 -12.08 4.90
C LEU A 270 -13.63 -12.66 6.07
N ASN A 271 -12.92 -13.04 7.13
CA ASN A 271 -13.49 -13.65 8.33
C ASN A 271 -13.43 -12.71 9.52
N PHE A 272 -14.57 -12.55 10.18
CA PHE A 272 -14.71 -11.94 11.49
C PHE A 272 -14.67 -13.02 12.56
N ARG A 273 -13.80 -12.84 13.57
CA ARG A 273 -13.79 -13.65 14.79
C ARG A 273 -14.11 -12.75 15.97
N ILE A 274 -15.31 -12.93 16.51
CA ILE A 274 -15.86 -12.11 17.59
C ILE A 274 -15.82 -12.93 18.86
N GLN A 275 -15.11 -12.44 19.87
CA GLN A 275 -14.98 -13.14 21.15
C GLN A 275 -16.27 -12.99 21.95
N THR A 276 -16.92 -14.10 22.29
CA THR A 276 -18.15 -14.14 23.10
C THR A 276 -17.93 -14.63 24.53
N GLY A 277 -16.76 -15.20 24.84
CA GLY A 277 -16.37 -15.66 26.17
C GLY A 277 -14.84 -15.81 26.29
N LYS A 278 -14.34 -16.31 27.43
CA LYS A 278 -12.88 -16.39 27.70
C LYS A 278 -12.08 -17.07 26.57
N ASP A 279 -12.63 -18.12 25.95
CA ASP A 279 -12.00 -18.82 24.80
C ASP A 279 -13.02 -19.24 23.72
N GLN A 280 -14.17 -18.55 23.64
CA GLN A 280 -15.19 -18.83 22.63
C GLN A 280 -15.28 -17.69 21.63
N TYR A 281 -15.23 -18.06 20.35
CA TYR A 281 -15.34 -17.13 19.23
C TYR A 281 -16.55 -17.50 18.38
N LYS A 282 -17.37 -16.50 18.06
CA LYS A 282 -18.33 -16.59 16.95
C LYS A 282 -17.64 -16.10 15.69
N GLU A 283 -17.91 -16.78 14.59
CA GLU A 283 -17.29 -16.48 13.30
C GLU A 283 -18.33 -16.02 12.29
N GLY A 284 -17.98 -15.00 11.50
CA GLY A 284 -18.73 -14.58 10.33
C GLY A 284 -17.81 -14.58 9.12
N SER A 285 -18.17 -15.32 8.06
CA SER A 285 -17.43 -15.35 6.80
C SER A 285 -18.13 -14.49 5.75
N PHE A 286 -17.36 -13.63 5.09
CA PHE A 286 -17.79 -12.77 3.99
C PHE A 286 -17.04 -13.17 2.73
N LYS A 287 -17.75 -13.81 1.79
CA LYS A 287 -17.18 -14.22 0.50
C LYS A 287 -16.90 -12.99 -0.35
N ILE A 288 -15.70 -12.93 -0.94
CA ILE A 288 -15.31 -11.79 -1.79
C ILE A 288 -16.23 -11.67 -3.00
N THR A 289 -16.68 -12.79 -3.55
CA THR A 289 -17.64 -12.82 -4.67
C THR A 289 -18.96 -12.13 -4.35
N ARG A 290 -19.34 -12.00 -3.07
CA ARG A 290 -20.56 -11.31 -2.60
C ARG A 290 -20.31 -9.86 -2.16
N MET A 291 -19.06 -9.38 -2.25
CA MET A 291 -18.73 -7.98 -2.01
C MET A 291 -18.87 -7.22 -3.32
N ARG A 292 -19.74 -6.21 -3.38
CA ARG A 292 -19.93 -5.38 -4.58
C ARG A 292 -18.80 -4.39 -4.76
N CYS A 293 -18.41 -3.72 -3.69
CA CYS A 293 -17.38 -2.69 -3.69
C CYS A 293 -16.88 -2.45 -2.28
N TRP A 294 -15.73 -1.77 -2.16
CA TRP A 294 -15.24 -1.28 -0.87
C TRP A 294 -14.58 0.09 -0.99
N ARG A 295 -14.36 0.77 0.13
CA ARG A 295 -13.80 2.12 0.19
C ARG A 295 -13.02 2.32 1.48
N ILE A 296 -12.02 3.19 1.43
CA ILE A 296 -11.23 3.61 2.60
C ILE A 296 -11.61 5.05 2.94
N THR A 297 -11.80 5.34 4.21
CA THR A 297 -12.08 6.68 4.72
C THR A 297 -11.22 7.00 5.93
N THR A 298 -10.98 8.30 6.14
CA THR A 298 -10.30 8.82 7.34
C THR A 298 -11.34 9.45 8.24
N ILE A 299 -11.47 8.95 9.46
CA ILE A 299 -12.37 9.45 10.51
C ILE A 299 -11.59 10.39 11.42
N TYR A 300 -12.15 11.58 11.62
CA TYR A 300 -11.74 12.52 12.65
C TYR A 300 -12.76 12.43 13.80
N ALA A 301 -12.32 12.19 15.04
CA ALA A 301 -13.27 12.16 16.16
C ALA A 301 -13.92 13.54 16.38
N ASP A 302 -15.13 13.56 16.94
CA ASP A 302 -15.98 14.74 17.01
C ASP A 302 -15.40 15.82 17.95
N ARG A 303 -15.67 17.09 17.65
CA ARG A 303 -15.00 18.30 18.19
C ARG A 303 -15.35 18.65 19.64
N ASP A 304 -15.95 17.75 20.42
CA ASP A 304 -16.45 18.08 21.75
C ASP A 304 -15.44 17.73 22.86
N ASN A 305 -14.74 18.77 23.31
CA ASN A 305 -14.18 18.94 24.66
C ASN A 305 -12.85 18.26 25.07
N CYS A 306 -11.91 17.96 24.17
CA CYS A 306 -10.53 17.65 24.58
C CYS A 306 -9.44 18.41 23.81
N SER A 307 -8.35 18.72 24.52
CA SER A 307 -7.22 19.55 24.10
C SER A 307 -6.58 19.10 22.77
N LYS A 308 -6.38 20.07 21.87
CA LYS A 308 -6.02 19.93 20.44
C LYS A 308 -4.75 19.12 20.06
N LYS A 309 -3.99 18.57 21.00
CA LYS A 309 -2.64 18.03 20.73
C LYS A 309 -2.55 16.51 20.51
N ASP A 310 -3.59 15.72 20.82
CA ASP A 310 -3.45 14.25 20.84
C ASP A 310 -4.48 13.46 19.99
N MET A 311 -5.25 14.09 19.09
CA MET A 311 -6.20 13.35 18.25
C MET A 311 -5.52 12.69 17.05
N LYS A 312 -5.29 11.37 17.13
CA LYS A 312 -4.79 10.55 16.01
C LYS A 312 -5.93 10.25 15.02
N PRO A 313 -5.78 10.52 13.71
CA PRO A 313 -6.78 10.14 12.71
C PRO A 313 -6.94 8.62 12.67
N GLN A 314 -8.18 8.14 12.56
CA GLN A 314 -8.50 6.72 12.49
C GLN A 314 -8.92 6.35 11.07
N LEU A 315 -8.34 5.30 10.50
CA LEU A 315 -8.76 4.78 9.20
C LEU A 315 -9.94 3.83 9.35
N GLU A 316 -10.82 3.83 8.36
CA GLU A 316 -11.95 2.91 8.23
C GLU A 316 -11.98 2.34 6.82
N ILE A 317 -12.20 1.03 6.71
CA ILE A 317 -12.56 0.36 5.46
C ILE A 317 -14.04 -0.05 5.55
N SER A 318 -14.82 0.31 4.53
CA SER A 318 -16.21 -0.10 4.39
C SER A 318 -16.37 -0.96 3.15
N PHE A 319 -17.15 -2.04 3.22
CA PHE A 319 -17.49 -2.86 2.05
C PHE A 319 -19.01 -3.07 1.96
N GLU A 320 -19.53 -3.05 0.73
CA GLU A 320 -20.94 -3.33 0.44
C GLU A 320 -21.11 -4.82 0.16
N TYR A 321 -21.88 -5.51 1.01
CA TYR A 321 -22.03 -6.96 0.98
C TYR A 321 -23.45 -7.39 0.65
N GLN A 322 -23.59 -8.37 -0.25
CA GLN A 322 -24.88 -8.97 -0.58
C GLN A 322 -25.23 -10.06 0.44
N LEU A 323 -26.12 -9.74 1.39
CA LEU A 323 -26.60 -10.66 2.42
C LEU A 323 -27.65 -11.65 1.88
N SER A 324 -28.50 -11.18 0.98
CA SER A 324 -29.45 -11.97 0.20
C SER A 324 -29.68 -11.30 -1.16
N ARG A 325 -30.40 -11.96 -2.09
CA ARG A 325 -30.62 -11.47 -3.46
C ARG A 325 -31.02 -9.98 -3.51
N ASP A 326 -31.90 -9.56 -2.63
CA ASP A 326 -32.45 -8.18 -2.58
C ASP A 326 -31.90 -7.32 -1.43
N LYS A 327 -30.86 -7.78 -0.73
CA LYS A 327 -30.30 -7.07 0.44
C LYS A 327 -28.79 -6.86 0.32
N LEU A 328 -28.41 -5.66 -0.10
CA LEU A 328 -27.07 -5.12 0.03
C LEU A 328 -26.94 -4.32 1.32
N GLN A 329 -25.84 -4.50 2.05
CA GLN A 329 -25.56 -3.79 3.29
C GLN A 329 -24.10 -3.37 3.36
N TRP A 330 -23.85 -2.12 3.74
CA TRP A 330 -22.52 -1.65 4.08
C TRP A 330 -22.10 -2.14 5.46
N ILE A 331 -20.90 -2.69 5.55
CA ILE A 331 -20.24 -3.10 6.79
C ILE A 331 -18.96 -2.28 6.93
N ASN A 332 -18.76 -1.68 8.10
CA ASN A 332 -17.65 -0.76 8.38
C ASN A 332 -16.67 -1.39 9.38
N ILE A 333 -15.38 -1.23 9.11
CA ILE A 333 -14.28 -1.71 9.94
C ILE A 333 -13.35 -0.54 10.22
N LYS A 334 -13.26 -0.12 11.48
CA LYS A 334 -12.33 0.89 11.96
C LYS A 334 -11.02 0.22 12.37
N SER A 335 -10.00 0.39 11.53
CA SER A 335 -8.69 -0.24 11.71
C SER A 335 -7.61 0.66 11.12
N ASP A 336 -6.49 0.83 11.83
CA ASP A 336 -5.30 1.48 11.28
C ASP A 336 -4.63 0.65 10.16
N GLN A 337 -5.05 -0.61 9.99
CA GLN A 337 -4.65 -1.50 8.91
C GLN A 337 -5.66 -1.54 7.75
N ALA A 338 -6.61 -0.59 7.67
CA ALA A 338 -7.64 -0.54 6.62
C ALA A 338 -7.06 -0.63 5.19
N ILE A 339 -5.93 0.05 4.94
CA ILE A 339 -5.25 0.02 3.63
C ILE A 339 -4.76 -1.39 3.33
N LEU A 340 -4.12 -2.05 4.30
CA LEU A 340 -3.61 -3.42 4.12
C LEU A 340 -4.76 -4.42 3.88
N ILE A 341 -5.88 -4.28 4.59
CA ILE A 341 -7.09 -5.10 4.35
C ILE A 341 -7.56 -4.92 2.90
N SER A 342 -7.65 -3.67 2.41
CA SER A 342 -8.03 -3.39 1.03
C SER A 342 -7.10 -4.04 0.02
N MET A 343 -5.79 -4.01 0.26
CA MET A 343 -4.79 -4.64 -0.61
C MET A 343 -4.93 -6.17 -0.65
N CYS A 344 -5.32 -6.79 0.46
CA CYS A 344 -5.59 -8.23 0.50
C CYS A 344 -6.83 -8.60 -0.30
N LEU A 345 -7.93 -7.83 -0.15
CA LEU A 345 -9.16 -8.01 -0.93
C LEU A 345 -8.88 -7.90 -2.43
N GLU A 346 -8.17 -6.85 -2.84
CA GLU A 346 -7.78 -6.64 -4.24
C GLU A 346 -6.91 -7.80 -4.76
N GLY A 347 -5.90 -8.22 -3.99
CA GLY A 347 -5.02 -9.33 -4.40
C GLY A 347 -5.76 -10.64 -4.64
N MET A 348 -6.80 -10.94 -3.84
CA MET A 348 -7.64 -12.12 -4.05
C MET A 348 -8.56 -11.97 -5.27
N VAL A 349 -9.13 -10.77 -5.50
CA VAL A 349 -9.95 -10.50 -6.70
C VAL A 349 -9.10 -10.63 -7.98
N ASP A 350 -7.92 -10.04 -8.00
CA ASP A 350 -6.98 -10.14 -9.12
C ASP A 350 -6.61 -11.59 -9.43
N GLU A 351 -6.34 -12.37 -8.39
CA GLU A 351 -6.01 -13.78 -8.53
C GLU A 351 -7.21 -14.59 -9.05
N LEU A 352 -8.41 -14.34 -8.54
CA LEU A 352 -9.65 -14.98 -8.96
C LEU A 352 -9.98 -14.69 -10.43
N VAL A 353 -9.96 -13.41 -10.83
CA VAL A 353 -10.20 -12.97 -12.22
C VAL A 353 -9.14 -13.56 -13.16
N ARG A 354 -7.87 -13.64 -12.72
CA ARG A 354 -6.78 -14.25 -13.51
C ARG A 354 -6.99 -15.75 -13.70
N LYS A 355 -7.39 -16.48 -12.65
CA LYS A 355 -7.69 -17.92 -12.72
C LYS A 355 -8.85 -18.20 -13.66
N LYS A 356 -9.93 -17.41 -13.59
CA LYS A 356 -11.07 -17.50 -14.53
C LYS A 356 -10.64 -17.34 -16.00
N LYS A 357 -9.65 -16.49 -16.26
CA LYS A 357 -9.05 -16.31 -17.60
C LYS A 357 -8.05 -17.42 -18.00
N GLY A 358 -7.92 -18.48 -17.20
CA GLY A 358 -7.01 -19.61 -17.45
C GLY A 358 -5.52 -19.26 -17.35
N LYS A 359 -5.17 -18.13 -16.72
CA LYS A 359 -3.79 -17.63 -16.68
C LYS A 359 -2.97 -18.22 -15.52
N LYS A 360 -1.68 -18.42 -15.81
CA LYS A 360 -0.53 -18.69 -14.91
C LYS A 360 -0.53 -17.83 -13.63
N ILE A 361 0.07 -18.30 -12.53
CA ILE A 361 0.66 -17.38 -11.55
C ILE A 361 1.66 -16.48 -12.26
N LYS A 362 1.62 -15.18 -11.99
CA LYS A 362 2.56 -14.20 -12.57
C LYS A 362 3.97 -14.54 -12.12
N LYS A 363 4.89 -14.76 -13.06
CA LYS A 363 6.33 -14.88 -12.78
C LYS A 363 7.00 -13.51 -12.87
N PRO A 364 8.19 -13.33 -12.27
CA PRO A 364 8.97 -12.11 -12.46
C PRO A 364 9.21 -11.77 -13.94
N GLN A 365 9.38 -12.80 -14.78
CA GLN A 365 9.59 -12.67 -16.23
C GLN A 365 8.36 -12.18 -17.02
N ASP A 366 7.15 -12.32 -16.46
CA ASP A 366 5.91 -11.86 -17.10
C ASP A 366 5.68 -10.35 -16.87
N ARG A 367 6.64 -9.67 -16.23
CA ARG A 367 6.59 -8.25 -15.87
C ARG A 367 7.42 -7.43 -16.87
N MET A 368 6.94 -6.24 -17.24
CA MET A 368 7.57 -5.40 -18.26
C MET A 368 8.89 -4.79 -17.73
N HIS A 369 10.02 -5.03 -18.41
CA HIS A 369 11.31 -4.40 -18.09
C HIS A 369 11.41 -2.94 -18.59
N TYR A 370 12.08 -2.07 -17.82
CA TYR A 370 12.19 -0.62 -18.09
C TYR A 370 13.54 -0.21 -18.73
N THR A 371 13.52 0.92 -19.47
CA THR A 371 14.68 1.64 -20.03
C THR A 371 14.76 3.05 -19.43
N ARG A 372 15.87 3.40 -18.76
CA ARG A 372 16.09 4.55 -17.83
C ARG A 372 15.99 5.98 -18.42
N GLY A 373 15.46 6.19 -19.64
CA GLY A 373 15.70 7.41 -20.43
C GLY A 373 14.78 8.62 -20.25
N ASP A 374 13.56 8.47 -19.71
CA ASP A 374 12.48 9.44 -20.01
C ASP A 374 12.01 10.33 -18.82
N TYR A 375 12.78 10.44 -17.73
CA TYR A 375 12.40 11.27 -16.58
C TYR A 375 12.99 12.68 -16.63
N LEU A 376 12.15 13.68 -16.31
CA LEU A 376 12.54 15.08 -16.12
C LEU A 376 12.71 15.40 -14.63
N ASN A 377 13.95 15.66 -14.23
CA ASN A 377 14.26 16.19 -12.89
C ASN A 377 13.61 17.58 -12.68
N ARG A 378 13.45 17.97 -11.41
CA ARG A 378 12.95 19.28 -10.94
C ARG A 378 13.72 20.44 -11.52
N ASP A 379 14.98 20.25 -11.87
CA ASP A 379 15.85 21.29 -12.44
C ASP A 379 15.89 21.32 -13.97
N ASN A 380 15.01 20.57 -14.66
CA ASN A 380 14.97 20.44 -16.12
C ASN A 380 16.20 19.74 -16.76
N THR A 381 17.00 18.98 -16.02
CA THR A 381 18.08 18.17 -16.59
C THR A 381 17.67 16.70 -16.72
N SER A 382 18.06 16.05 -17.82
CA SER A 382 17.95 14.59 -17.97
C SER A 382 18.92 13.89 -17.00
N PRO A 383 18.60 12.69 -16.47
CA PRO A 383 19.52 11.96 -15.61
C PRO A 383 20.84 11.64 -16.35
N ILE A 384 21.97 11.75 -15.63
CA ILE A 384 23.29 11.34 -16.15
C ILE A 384 23.26 9.83 -16.34
N ILE A 385 23.44 9.38 -17.59
CA ILE A 385 23.47 7.96 -17.98
C ILE A 385 24.77 7.34 -17.44
N SER A 386 24.67 6.50 -16.41
CA SER A 386 25.74 5.54 -16.07
C SER A 386 25.46 4.22 -16.79
N ASN A 387 26.29 3.89 -17.78
CA ASN A 387 26.26 2.63 -18.50
C ASN A 387 26.52 1.45 -17.55
N GLN A 388 25.63 0.47 -17.49
CA GLN A 388 25.92 -0.84 -16.90
C GLN A 388 25.78 -1.95 -17.95
N ASN A 389 26.91 -2.27 -18.59
CA ASN A 389 27.25 -3.62 -19.03
C ASN A 389 28.44 -4.04 -18.17
N MET A 390 28.23 -4.80 -17.08
CA MET A 390 29.23 -5.76 -16.60
C MET A 390 28.58 -6.75 -15.63
N SER A 391 28.69 -8.02 -16.00
CA SER A 391 28.39 -9.20 -15.21
C SER A 391 29.03 -9.12 -13.82
N ARG A 392 28.23 -9.22 -12.75
CA ARG A 392 28.73 -9.19 -11.38
C ARG A 392 28.98 -10.61 -10.86
N THR A 393 30.26 -10.99 -10.81
CA THR A 393 30.78 -12.10 -10.00
C THR A 393 30.94 -11.66 -8.54
N PHE A 394 30.71 -12.59 -7.61
CA PHE A 394 30.78 -12.38 -6.16
C PHE A 394 32.23 -12.30 -5.65
N SER A 395 32.58 -11.25 -4.91
CA SER A 395 33.70 -11.24 -3.95
C SER A 395 33.54 -10.14 -2.88
N GLU A 396 33.98 -10.44 -1.66
CA GLU A 396 33.81 -9.72 -0.37
C GLU A 396 34.40 -8.30 -0.30
N PRO A 397 33.95 -7.43 0.65
CA PRO A 397 34.43 -6.06 0.77
C PRO A 397 35.53 -5.88 1.83
N ALA A 398 36.56 -5.12 1.47
CA ALA A 398 37.41 -4.38 2.40
C ALA A 398 36.86 -2.95 2.52
N GLY A 399 36.66 -2.49 3.77
CA GLY A 399 35.93 -1.27 4.07
C GLY A 399 36.66 0.05 3.82
N LEU A 400 35.95 1.16 4.04
CA LEU A 400 36.42 2.34 4.78
C LEU A 400 35.29 3.38 4.90
N TYR A 401 35.30 4.04 6.05
CA TYR A 401 34.38 5.07 6.53
C TYR A 401 34.63 6.45 5.88
N LEU A 402 33.62 7.34 5.88
CA LEU A 402 33.50 8.54 6.77
C LEU A 402 32.89 9.80 6.09
N TYR A 403 32.09 10.53 6.89
CA TYR A 403 31.49 11.89 6.75
C TYR A 403 30.33 12.06 5.75
N SER A 404 29.23 12.76 6.05
CA SER A 404 29.04 13.86 7.00
C SER A 404 27.61 13.94 7.53
N GLU A 405 27.48 14.23 8.82
CA GLU A 405 26.34 14.92 9.43
C GLU A 405 26.12 16.27 8.74
N LEU A 406 24.86 16.67 8.63
CA LEU A 406 24.31 17.92 9.19
C LEU A 406 22.90 18.14 8.62
N LEU A 407 21.95 18.33 9.55
CA LEU A 407 20.63 18.99 9.48
C LEU A 407 19.53 18.14 10.13
N GLU A 408 19.64 18.03 11.45
CA GLU A 408 18.49 17.83 12.34
C GLU A 408 17.98 19.18 12.86
N ASN A 409 16.69 19.15 13.23
CA ASN A 409 15.93 20.13 14.01
C ASN A 409 15.31 21.31 13.24
N ASP A 410 14.07 21.08 12.79
CA ASP A 410 12.93 22.03 12.97
C ASP A 410 11.57 21.48 12.47
N TYR A 411 11.50 20.24 11.98
CA TYR A 411 10.31 19.76 11.27
C TYR A 411 9.22 19.11 12.14
N GLN A 412 9.49 18.81 13.42
CA GLN A 412 8.62 17.93 14.22
C GLN A 412 7.36 18.56 14.81
N GLN A 413 7.19 19.89 14.79
CA GLN A 413 5.93 20.52 15.27
C GLN A 413 5.13 21.26 14.20
N SER A 414 5.67 21.41 12.99
CA SER A 414 5.07 22.24 11.93
C SER A 414 4.14 21.46 10.99
N ALA A 415 4.46 20.21 10.63
CA ALA A 415 3.67 19.46 9.63
C ALA A 415 2.27 19.06 10.14
N ILE A 416 2.18 18.64 11.41
CA ILE A 416 0.92 18.18 12.03
C ILE A 416 0.00 19.37 12.34
N ASN A 417 0.53 20.50 12.81
CA ASN A 417 -0.26 21.70 13.09
C ASN A 417 -0.66 22.47 11.81
N LYS A 418 0.09 22.37 10.70
CA LYS A 418 -0.24 23.06 9.43
C LYS A 418 -1.27 22.31 8.58
N ALA A 419 -1.37 20.98 8.68
CA ALA A 419 -2.51 20.24 8.14
C ALA A 419 -3.82 20.62 8.86
N VAL A 420 -3.75 20.99 10.14
CA VAL A 420 -4.89 21.40 10.98
C VAL A 420 -5.41 22.81 10.63
N ASP A 421 -4.55 23.76 10.26
CA ASP A 421 -4.96 25.13 9.91
C ASP A 421 -5.54 25.25 8.47
N SER A 422 -5.09 24.40 7.54
CA SER A 422 -5.60 24.35 6.16
C SER A 422 -7.06 23.84 6.10
N VAL A 423 -7.44 22.93 7.00
CA VAL A 423 -8.82 22.40 7.09
C VAL A 423 -9.77 23.39 7.78
N LYS A 424 -9.27 24.20 8.74
CA LYS A 424 -10.06 25.26 9.38
C LYS A 424 -10.50 26.36 8.43
N LYS A 425 -9.62 26.82 7.54
CA LYS A 425 -9.95 27.89 6.56
C LYS A 425 -10.96 27.47 5.49
N ILE A 426 -11.14 26.16 5.28
CA ILE A 426 -12.13 25.60 4.35
C ILE A 426 -13.53 25.62 4.99
N SER A 427 -13.63 25.34 6.30
CA SER A 427 -14.91 25.29 7.03
C SER A 427 -15.62 26.65 7.14
N ASP A 428 -14.86 27.75 7.25
CA ASP A 428 -15.44 29.08 7.49
C ASP A 428 -15.93 29.79 6.22
N LYS A 429 -15.61 29.26 5.02
CA LYS A 429 -15.98 29.89 3.74
C LYS A 429 -17.21 29.30 3.04
N PHE A 430 -17.77 28.20 3.52
CA PHE A 430 -18.96 27.58 2.92
C PHE A 430 -20.30 28.07 3.48
N ALA A 431 -20.30 29.05 4.40
CA ALA A 431 -21.53 29.61 4.96
C ALA A 431 -22.24 30.62 4.02
N ASN A 432 -21.59 31.12 2.96
CA ASN A 432 -22.15 32.15 2.11
C ASN A 432 -21.93 31.79 0.64
N VAL A 433 -22.85 31.03 0.03
CA VAL A 433 -23.57 31.32 -1.22
C VAL A 433 -24.59 30.18 -1.43
N SER A 434 -25.88 30.54 -1.31
CA SER A 434 -27.07 29.72 -1.55
C SER A 434 -27.76 30.34 -2.79
N PHE A 435 -28.46 29.69 -3.74
CA PHE A 435 -29.50 28.66 -3.77
C PHE A 435 -29.57 28.09 -5.23
N LYS A 436 -30.15 26.94 -5.61
CA LYS A 436 -31.42 26.27 -5.23
C LYS A 436 -31.30 24.74 -5.38
N ALA A 437 -32.09 24.06 -4.54
CA ALA A 437 -32.04 22.65 -4.18
C ALA A 437 -32.72 21.66 -5.14
N SER A 438 -32.22 20.42 -5.16
CA SER A 438 -33.01 19.24 -4.77
C SER A 438 -32.07 18.18 -4.15
N ARG A 439 -32.56 17.60 -3.05
CA ARG A 439 -31.87 16.89 -1.96
C ARG A 439 -31.21 15.58 -2.42
N ASP A 440 -29.89 15.46 -2.27
CA ASP A 440 -29.25 14.74 -1.16
C ASP A 440 -27.73 14.92 -1.24
N GLY A 441 -27.11 15.20 -0.10
CA GLY A 441 -25.69 15.55 0.00
C GLY A 441 -24.79 14.35 -0.25
N GLN A 442 -23.96 14.41 -1.28
CA GLN A 442 -22.89 13.44 -1.48
C GLN A 442 -21.52 14.08 -1.23
N ASN A 443 -20.94 13.65 -0.11
CA ASN A 443 -19.49 13.53 0.07
C ASN A 443 -18.91 12.75 -1.12
N ILE A 444 -17.87 13.29 -1.77
CA ILE A 444 -17.17 12.57 -2.84
C ILE A 444 -16.22 11.55 -2.18
N GLN A 445 -16.50 10.27 -2.39
CA GLN A 445 -15.87 9.11 -1.74
C GLN A 445 -15.32 8.18 -2.83
N SER A 446 -14.04 7.81 -2.80
CA SER A 446 -13.46 6.88 -3.78
C SER A 446 -13.94 5.45 -3.49
N VAL A 447 -14.85 4.94 -4.32
CA VAL A 447 -15.40 3.58 -4.22
C VAL A 447 -14.65 2.67 -5.20
N LEU A 448 -14.20 1.51 -4.71
CA LEU A 448 -13.51 0.47 -5.47
C LEU A 448 -14.50 -0.60 -5.88
N GLU A 449 -14.76 -0.73 -7.18
CA GLU A 449 -15.67 -1.75 -7.71
C GLU A 449 -15.00 -3.13 -7.72
N ASN A 450 -15.74 -4.14 -7.29
CA ASN A 450 -15.27 -5.52 -7.35
C ASN A 450 -15.68 -6.16 -8.67
N ASN A 451 -14.74 -6.25 -9.61
CA ASN A 451 -14.97 -6.88 -10.90
C ASN A 451 -15.36 -8.37 -10.83
N ALA A 452 -15.13 -9.04 -9.69
CA ALA A 452 -15.59 -10.42 -9.49
C ALA A 452 -17.09 -10.53 -9.13
N PHE A 453 -17.76 -9.41 -8.83
CA PHE A 453 -19.16 -9.36 -8.38
C PHE A 453 -20.17 -9.48 -9.54
N GLU A 454 -19.86 -8.92 -10.72
CA GLU A 454 -20.80 -8.85 -11.86
C GLU A 454 -21.04 -10.20 -12.56
N GLU A 455 -20.25 -11.23 -12.24
CA GLU A 455 -20.29 -12.54 -12.90
C GLU A 455 -21.05 -13.61 -12.10
N ILE A 456 -21.91 -13.22 -11.16
CA ILE A 456 -22.81 -14.16 -10.47
C ILE A 456 -23.91 -14.60 -11.44
N GLY A 457 -23.87 -15.87 -11.83
CA GLY A 457 -25.07 -16.56 -12.31
C GLY A 457 -26.01 -16.86 -11.13
N ASP A 458 -27.31 -16.94 -11.39
CA ASP A 458 -28.36 -17.16 -10.37
C ASP A 458 -28.14 -18.42 -9.48
N ASP A 459 -27.19 -19.30 -9.81
CA ASP A 459 -26.93 -20.58 -9.15
C ASP A 459 -26.05 -20.51 -7.87
N ASP A 460 -25.42 -19.36 -7.56
CA ASP A 460 -24.52 -19.19 -6.39
C ASP A 460 -25.14 -18.36 -5.23
N LEU A 461 -26.45 -18.04 -5.28
CA LEU A 461 -27.17 -17.18 -4.32
C LEU A 461 -27.91 -17.91 -3.18
#